data_AF-A0A6L9ZH08-F1
#
_entry.id   AF-A0A6L9ZH08-F1
#
_cell.length_a   1.000
_cell.length_b   1.000
_cell.length_c   1.000
_cell.angle_alpha   90.00
_cell.angle_beta   90.00
_cell.angle_gamma   90.00
#
_symmetry.space_group_name_H-M   'P 1'
#
loop_
_entity.id
_entity.type
_entity.pdbx_description
1 polymer ?
#
loop_
_entity_poly.entity_id
_entity_poly.type
_entity_poly.pdbx_seq_one_letter_code
_entity_poly.pdbx_strand_id
1 'polypeptide(L)'
;MWNEDSKATFDYFPHYSLLSGADAKFSPAEKNNFTNLIINNLNNKNAKKTNNIITQIIKICPFPWKARLVEFILEKFFLKTKQASVTLTSISEIIKKHELCQIDLVKLDTEKAELKILEGINSADWQKIQQLVIEVHDIQDRLNIIKNMLEKEGFECYVEAGSPPKFLAYSILGVTNPVFTNHYSQELLYTIYAKRIK
;
A
#
# COMPACT_ATOMS: atom_id res chain seq x y z
N MET A 1 -17.96 -15.08 -5.07
CA MET A 1 -17.10 -15.84 -6.00
C MET A 1 -15.63 -15.59 -5.66
N TRP A 2 -15.24 -15.77 -4.38
CA TRP A 2 -13.87 -15.61 -3.84
C TRP A 2 -13.65 -16.48 -2.57
N ASN A 3 -14.48 -17.50 -2.37
CA ASN A 3 -14.43 -18.39 -1.20
C ASN A 3 -13.61 -19.66 -1.45
N GLU A 4 -12.87 -19.71 -2.56
CA GLU A 4 -12.11 -20.88 -2.99
C GLU A 4 -10.72 -20.46 -3.49
N ASP A 5 -9.78 -21.41 -3.44
CA ASP A 5 -8.43 -21.22 -3.94
C ASP A 5 -8.45 -20.76 -5.40
N SER A 6 -7.93 -19.56 -5.65
CA SER A 6 -7.91 -18.97 -6.99
C SER A 6 -6.48 -18.71 -7.43
N LYS A 7 -6.22 -18.78 -8.74
CA LYS A 7 -4.93 -18.38 -9.31
C LYS A 7 -4.98 -16.92 -9.68
N ALA A 8 -3.95 -16.17 -9.29
CA ALA A 8 -3.74 -14.80 -9.69
C ALA A 8 -2.34 -14.61 -10.26
N THR A 9 -2.18 -13.56 -11.05
CA THR A 9 -0.87 -13.11 -11.55
C THR A 9 -0.53 -11.81 -10.85
N PHE A 10 0.61 -11.79 -10.17
CA PHE A 10 1.13 -10.63 -9.47
C PHE A 10 2.23 -9.99 -10.30
N ASP A 11 2.25 -8.66 -10.31
CA ASP A 11 3.40 -7.90 -10.77
C ASP A 11 4.39 -7.83 -9.61
N TYR A 12 5.49 -8.57 -9.73
CA TYR A 12 6.57 -8.63 -8.74
C TYR A 12 7.68 -7.64 -9.10
N PHE A 13 7.99 -6.71 -8.20
CA PHE A 13 9.08 -5.75 -8.36
C PHE A 13 10.33 -6.25 -7.60
N PRO A 14 11.29 -6.91 -8.27
CA PRO A 14 12.42 -7.57 -7.60
C PRO A 14 13.37 -6.61 -6.88
N HIS A 15 13.38 -5.34 -7.27
CA HIS A 15 14.22 -4.31 -6.65
C HIS A 15 13.44 -3.45 -5.65
N TYR A 16 12.12 -3.67 -5.55
CA TYR A 16 11.29 -2.97 -4.60
C TYR A 16 9.98 -3.71 -4.31
N SER A 17 10.08 -4.81 -3.57
CA SER A 17 9.00 -5.77 -3.37
C SER A 17 7.73 -5.19 -2.73
N LEU A 18 7.83 -4.09 -1.97
CA LEU A 18 6.68 -3.40 -1.37
C LEU A 18 5.65 -2.93 -2.40
N LEU A 19 6.05 -2.66 -3.64
CA LEU A 19 5.10 -2.30 -4.70
C LEU A 19 4.44 -3.51 -5.34
N SER A 20 4.80 -4.74 -4.95
CA SER A 20 4.32 -5.95 -5.62
C SER A 20 2.89 -6.26 -5.21
N GLY A 21 2.06 -6.65 -6.17
CA GLY A 21 0.66 -6.98 -5.90
C GLY A 21 -0.08 -7.46 -7.14
N ALA A 22 -1.36 -7.79 -6.96
CA ALA A 22 -2.25 -8.12 -8.07
C ALA A 22 -2.57 -6.88 -8.93
N ASP A 23 -2.67 -5.71 -8.30
CA ASP A 23 -3.01 -4.42 -8.93
C ASP A 23 -1.85 -3.41 -8.81
N ALA A 24 -0.64 -3.87 -9.12
CA ALA A 24 0.63 -3.20 -8.80
C ALA A 24 1.06 -2.08 -9.77
N LYS A 25 0.31 -1.86 -10.85
CA LYS A 25 0.70 -0.93 -11.92
C LYS A 25 0.35 0.50 -11.52
N PHE A 26 1.36 1.37 -11.55
CA PHE A 26 1.15 2.81 -11.42
C PHE A 26 0.30 3.31 -12.57
N SER A 27 -0.79 4.00 -12.25
CA SER A 27 -1.48 4.87 -13.19
C SER A 27 -0.53 6.00 -13.64
N PRO A 28 -0.77 6.60 -14.82
CA PRO A 28 0.00 7.75 -15.27
C PRO A 28 0.01 8.91 -14.26
N ALA A 29 -1.10 9.09 -13.52
CA ALA A 29 -1.22 10.11 -12.49
C ALA A 29 -0.33 9.80 -11.27
N GLU A 30 -0.35 8.57 -10.76
CA GLU A 30 0.51 8.15 -9.65
C GLU A 30 1.99 8.26 -10.00
N LYS A 31 2.37 7.86 -11.22
CA LYS A 31 3.74 8.00 -11.70
C LYS A 31 4.18 9.47 -11.74
N ASN A 32 3.34 10.36 -12.28
CA ASN A 32 3.64 11.79 -12.33
C ASN A 32 3.73 12.40 -10.92
N ASN A 33 2.81 12.05 -10.02
CA ASN A 33 2.84 12.48 -8.62
C ASN A 33 4.13 12.03 -7.93
N PHE A 34 4.54 10.79 -8.15
CA PHE A 34 5.78 10.25 -7.60
C PHE A 34 7.01 10.97 -8.12
N THR A 35 7.09 11.20 -9.45
CA THR A 35 8.15 11.98 -10.09
C THR A 35 8.25 13.40 -9.51
N ASN A 36 7.12 14.10 -9.41
CA ASN A 36 7.07 15.47 -8.89
C ASN A 36 7.48 15.52 -7.40
N LEU A 37 7.05 14.54 -6.61
CA LEU A 37 7.40 14.46 -5.21
C LEU A 37 8.91 14.24 -5.01
N ILE A 38 9.54 13.38 -5.83
CA ILE A 38 11.00 13.20 -5.83
C ILE A 38 11.72 14.51 -6.16
N ILE A 39 11.29 15.21 -7.23
CA ILE A 39 11.90 16.47 -7.65
C ILE A 39 11.76 17.55 -6.57
N ASN A 40 10.57 17.68 -5.98
CA ASN A 40 10.30 18.65 -4.92
C ASN A 40 11.16 18.37 -3.69
N ASN A 41 11.30 17.10 -3.29
CA ASN A 41 12.11 16.72 -2.15
C ASN A 41 13.62 16.90 -2.38
N LEU A 42 14.11 16.65 -3.59
CA LEU A 42 15.51 16.95 -3.97
C LEU A 42 15.84 18.45 -3.85
N ASN A 43 14.87 19.31 -4.17
CA ASN A 43 15.00 20.77 -4.08
C ASN A 43 14.75 21.29 -2.66
N ASN A 44 14.10 20.52 -1.79
CA ASN A 44 13.73 20.93 -0.44
C ASN A 44 15.00 21.06 0.45
N LYS A 45 15.14 22.19 1.13
CA LYS A 45 16.24 22.46 2.07
C LYS A 45 16.10 21.67 3.38
N ASN A 46 14.87 21.28 3.75
CA ASN A 46 14.55 20.57 4.99
C ASN A 46 14.62 19.03 4.85
N ALA A 47 14.69 18.52 3.62
CA ALA A 47 14.88 17.08 3.39
C ALA A 47 16.31 16.67 3.77
N LYS A 48 16.47 15.57 4.52
CA LYS A 48 17.79 14.97 4.76
C LYS A 48 18.36 14.45 3.44
N LYS A 49 19.40 15.13 2.94
CA LYS A 49 20.06 14.84 1.67
C LYS A 49 21.09 13.73 1.83
N THR A 50 21.14 12.81 0.87
CA THR A 50 22.27 11.90 0.71
C THR A 50 23.15 12.36 -0.45
N ASN A 51 24.47 12.14 -0.35
CA ASN A 51 25.43 12.43 -1.41
C ASN A 51 25.62 11.19 -2.30
N ASN A 52 24.60 10.83 -3.07
CA ASN A 52 24.73 9.78 -4.09
C ASN A 52 24.90 10.40 -5.48
N ILE A 53 25.66 9.74 -6.37
CA ILE A 53 25.94 10.13 -7.75
C ILE A 53 24.64 10.43 -8.52
N ILE A 54 23.59 9.63 -8.31
CA ILE A 54 22.27 9.82 -8.92
C ILE A 54 21.69 11.20 -8.59
N THR A 55 21.83 11.64 -7.34
CA THR A 55 21.34 12.96 -6.91
C THR A 55 22.11 14.10 -7.55
N GLN A 56 23.41 13.92 -7.81
CA GLN A 56 24.24 14.92 -8.49
C GLN A 56 23.84 15.06 -9.96
N ILE A 57 23.62 13.94 -10.65
CA ILE A 57 23.15 13.92 -12.04
C ILE A 57 21.79 14.60 -12.16
N ILE A 58 20.84 14.27 -11.25
CA ILE A 58 19.51 14.91 -11.27
C ILE A 58 19.60 16.41 -10.98
N LYS A 59 20.49 16.86 -10.08
CA LYS A 59 20.68 18.29 -9.78
C LYS A 59 21.19 19.09 -10.97
N ILE A 60 22.14 18.54 -11.73
CA ILE A 60 22.79 19.20 -12.88
C ILE A 60 21.90 19.15 -14.13
N CYS A 61 20.91 18.24 -14.16
CA CYS A 61 19.98 18.12 -15.29
C CYS A 61 19.07 19.37 -15.44
N PRO A 62 19.03 20.00 -16.63
CA PRO A 62 18.15 21.13 -16.92
C PRO A 62 16.67 20.84 -16.69
N PHE A 63 15.91 21.86 -16.30
CA PHE A 63 14.49 21.76 -15.95
C PHE A 63 13.60 20.99 -16.97
N PRO A 64 13.68 21.21 -18.30
CA PRO A 64 12.80 20.49 -19.23
C PRO A 64 13.08 18.98 -19.30
N TRP A 65 14.25 18.52 -18.85
CA TRP A 65 14.65 17.11 -18.91
C TRP A 65 14.67 16.42 -17.55
N LYS A 66 14.59 17.19 -16.46
CA LYS A 66 14.66 16.65 -15.09
C LYS A 66 13.57 15.62 -14.81
N ALA A 67 12.31 15.90 -15.18
CA ALA A 67 11.20 14.97 -15.03
C ALA A 67 11.43 13.67 -15.83
N ARG A 68 11.82 13.79 -17.10
CA ARG A 68 12.14 12.64 -17.97
C ARG A 68 13.29 11.80 -17.43
N LEU A 69 14.33 12.42 -16.87
CA LEU A 69 15.45 11.71 -16.26
C LEU A 69 15.00 10.91 -15.04
N VAL A 70 14.21 11.52 -14.14
CA VAL A 70 13.67 10.82 -12.96
C VAL A 70 12.78 9.66 -13.39
N GLU A 71 11.86 9.87 -14.33
CA GLU A 71 11.03 8.79 -14.88
C GLU A 71 11.85 7.66 -15.48
N PHE A 72 12.90 7.98 -16.25
CA PHE A 72 13.80 6.99 -16.84
C PHE A 72 14.52 6.16 -15.77
N ILE A 73 15.01 6.80 -14.70
CA ILE A 73 15.65 6.12 -13.58
C ILE A 73 14.64 5.20 -12.87
N LEU A 74 13.43 5.70 -12.62
CA LEU A 74 12.35 4.91 -12.02
C LEU A 74 12.02 3.67 -12.86
N GLU A 75 11.81 3.83 -14.17
CA GLU A 75 11.53 2.71 -15.06
C GLU A 75 12.65 1.69 -15.14
N LYS A 76 13.90 2.15 -15.25
CA LYS A 76 15.04 1.25 -15.47
C LYS A 76 15.44 0.46 -14.23
N PHE A 77 15.31 1.07 -13.05
CA PHE A 77 15.84 0.51 -11.80
C PHE A 77 14.76 0.04 -10.82
N PHE A 78 13.58 0.66 -10.80
CA PHE A 78 12.57 0.42 -9.76
C PHE A 78 11.31 -0.25 -10.27
N LEU A 79 10.83 0.14 -11.46
CA LEU A 79 9.52 -0.28 -11.97
C LEU A 79 9.59 -1.48 -12.92
N LYS A 80 10.74 -2.15 -13.02
CA LYS A 80 10.81 -3.43 -13.74
C LYS A 80 10.01 -4.47 -12.97
N THR A 81 8.99 -5.03 -13.61
CA THR A 81 8.20 -6.12 -13.03
C THR A 81 8.60 -7.47 -13.62
N LYS A 82 8.33 -8.52 -12.85
CA LYS A 82 8.24 -9.90 -13.31
C LYS A 82 6.85 -10.40 -12.98
N GLN A 83 6.23 -11.17 -13.87
CA GLN A 83 4.97 -11.81 -13.55
C GLN A 83 5.22 -13.04 -12.67
N ALA A 84 4.50 -13.12 -11.56
CA ALA A 84 4.51 -14.27 -10.66
C ALA A 84 3.10 -14.86 -10.58
N SER A 85 2.95 -16.14 -10.90
CA SER A 85 1.69 -16.85 -10.66
C SER A 85 1.63 -17.28 -9.21
N VAL A 86 0.56 -16.90 -8.52
CA VAL A 86 0.34 -17.21 -7.10
C VAL A 86 -1.03 -17.83 -6.91
N THR A 87 -1.15 -18.65 -5.88
CA THR A 87 -2.44 -19.14 -5.39
C THR A 87 -2.89 -18.21 -4.28
N LEU A 88 -4.12 -17.72 -4.37
CA LEU A 88 -4.80 -16.95 -3.35
C LEU A 88 -5.74 -17.86 -2.58
N THR A 89 -5.90 -17.56 -1.29
CA THR A 89 -6.86 -18.23 -0.40
C THR A 89 -7.54 -17.16 0.45
N SER A 90 -8.69 -17.50 1.05
CA SER A 90 -9.43 -16.57 1.91
C SER A 90 -9.13 -16.81 3.39
N ILE A 91 -9.44 -15.83 4.24
CA ILE A 91 -9.36 -15.98 5.70
C ILE A 91 -10.26 -17.13 6.16
N SER A 92 -11.44 -17.30 5.58
CA SER A 92 -12.35 -18.40 5.90
C SER A 92 -11.79 -19.78 5.55
N GLU A 93 -11.13 -19.93 4.39
CA GLU A 93 -10.47 -21.20 4.06
C GLU A 93 -9.29 -21.47 4.99
N ILE A 94 -8.54 -20.45 5.43
CA ILE A 94 -7.52 -20.60 6.48
C ILE A 94 -8.13 -21.06 7.80
N ILE A 95 -9.23 -20.43 8.24
CA ILE A 95 -9.97 -20.80 9.46
C ILE A 95 -10.39 -22.27 9.41
N LYS A 96 -10.98 -22.69 8.29
CA LYS A 96 -11.44 -24.06 8.07
C LYS A 96 -10.28 -25.05 8.04
N LYS A 97 -9.22 -24.76 7.28
CA LYS A 97 -8.05 -25.62 7.12
C LYS A 97 -7.32 -25.89 8.42
N HIS A 98 -7.27 -24.89 9.31
CA HIS A 98 -6.59 -24.98 10.59
C HIS A 98 -7.54 -25.22 11.77
N GLU A 99 -8.82 -25.50 11.49
CA GLU A 99 -9.87 -25.74 12.50
C GLU A 99 -9.89 -24.66 13.59
N LEU A 100 -9.70 -23.40 13.20
CA LEU A 100 -9.61 -22.28 14.12
C LEU A 100 -11.00 -21.98 14.71
N CYS A 101 -11.12 -22.14 16.03
CA CYS A 101 -12.33 -21.77 16.77
C CYS A 101 -12.36 -20.29 17.16
N GLN A 102 -11.18 -19.65 17.28
CA GLN A 102 -11.03 -18.25 17.67
C GLN A 102 -9.74 -17.67 17.09
N ILE A 103 -9.79 -16.39 16.69
CA ILE A 103 -8.64 -15.59 16.27
C ILE A 103 -8.63 -14.32 17.11
N ASP A 104 -7.62 -14.14 17.96
CA ASP A 104 -7.56 -12.98 18.85
C ASP A 104 -7.26 -11.69 18.10
N LEU A 105 -6.47 -11.76 17.02
CA LEU A 105 -6.07 -10.60 16.23
C LEU A 105 -5.85 -10.96 14.75
N VAL A 106 -6.45 -10.18 13.86
CA VAL A 106 -6.11 -10.14 12.43
C VAL A 106 -5.42 -8.81 12.13
N LYS A 107 -4.16 -8.84 11.68
CA LYS A 107 -3.49 -7.66 11.12
C LYS A 107 -3.55 -7.70 9.60
N LEU A 108 -4.13 -6.68 8.99
CA LEU A 108 -4.11 -6.47 7.55
C LEU A 108 -3.24 -5.26 7.23
N ASP A 109 -2.23 -5.51 6.40
CA ASP A 109 -1.25 -4.54 5.93
C ASP A 109 -0.94 -4.95 4.50
N THR A 110 -1.81 -4.50 3.60
CA THR A 110 -1.84 -4.94 2.21
C THR A 110 -1.98 -3.75 1.31
N GLU A 111 -1.31 -3.76 0.18
CA GLU A 111 -1.40 -2.69 -0.81
C GLU A 111 -2.73 -2.78 -1.56
N LYS A 112 -3.72 -1.99 -1.14
CA LYS A 112 -5.02 -1.76 -1.82
C LYS A 112 -5.99 -2.96 -1.89
N ALA A 113 -5.66 -4.08 -1.26
CA ALA A 113 -6.45 -5.32 -1.31
C ALA A 113 -7.34 -5.54 -0.07
N GLU A 114 -7.38 -4.57 0.85
CA GLU A 114 -7.95 -4.73 2.19
C GLU A 114 -9.43 -5.13 2.13
N LEU A 115 -10.21 -4.38 1.35
CA LEU A 115 -11.64 -4.64 1.19
C LEU A 115 -11.89 -6.03 0.59
N LYS A 116 -11.15 -6.39 -0.46
CA LYS A 116 -11.27 -7.71 -1.13
C LYS A 116 -10.98 -8.85 -0.17
N ILE A 117 -10.00 -8.70 0.72
CA ILE A 117 -9.65 -9.70 1.73
C ILE A 117 -10.79 -9.88 2.73
N LEU A 118 -11.36 -8.77 3.22
CA LEU A 118 -12.44 -8.81 4.20
C LEU A 118 -13.76 -9.35 3.60
N GLU A 119 -14.06 -9.04 2.34
CA GLU A 119 -15.19 -9.61 1.59
C GLU A 119 -15.07 -11.14 1.41
N GLY A 120 -13.85 -11.69 1.53
CA GLY A 120 -13.60 -13.13 1.51
C GLY A 120 -13.87 -13.86 2.83
N ILE A 121 -14.28 -13.16 3.89
CA ILE A 121 -14.69 -13.75 5.17
C ILE A 121 -16.17 -14.14 5.09
N ASN A 122 -16.47 -15.42 5.30
CA ASN A 122 -17.85 -15.90 5.40
C ASN A 122 -18.54 -15.32 6.64
N SER A 123 -19.85 -15.06 6.53
CA SER A 123 -20.66 -14.52 7.64
C SER A 123 -20.52 -15.30 8.95
N ALA A 124 -20.47 -16.63 8.88
CA ALA A 124 -20.34 -17.50 10.07
C ALA A 124 -18.94 -17.47 10.72
N ASP A 125 -17.92 -16.98 10.02
CA ASP A 125 -16.55 -16.95 10.52
C ASP A 125 -16.20 -15.62 11.19
N TRP A 126 -16.94 -14.55 10.93
CA TRP A 126 -16.72 -13.26 11.60
C TRP A 126 -16.68 -13.40 13.12
N GLN A 127 -17.64 -14.12 13.71
CA GLN A 127 -17.73 -14.35 15.16
C GLN A 127 -16.46 -14.94 15.81
N LYS A 128 -15.60 -15.60 15.03
CA LYS A 128 -14.35 -16.18 15.52
C LYS A 128 -13.27 -15.12 15.74
N ILE A 129 -13.32 -14.01 15.01
CA ILE A 129 -12.33 -12.91 15.07
C ILE A 129 -12.69 -11.96 16.22
N GLN A 130 -11.73 -11.71 17.12
CA GLN A 130 -11.93 -10.82 18.27
C GLN A 130 -11.47 -9.39 18.02
N GLN A 131 -10.38 -9.21 17.25
CA GLN A 131 -9.81 -7.89 16.94
C GLN A 131 -9.25 -7.83 15.52
N LEU A 132 -9.30 -6.65 14.91
CA LEU A 132 -8.62 -6.36 13.65
C LEU A 132 -7.81 -5.07 13.76
N VAL A 133 -6.64 -5.06 13.11
CA VAL A 133 -5.83 -3.87 12.85
C VAL A 133 -5.60 -3.82 11.35
N ILE A 134 -6.17 -2.81 10.69
CA ILE A 134 -6.22 -2.76 9.23
C ILE A 134 -5.63 -1.43 8.77
N GLU A 135 -4.52 -1.48 8.05
CA GLU A 135 -4.03 -0.35 7.27
C GLU A 135 -4.85 -0.24 5.99
N VAL A 136 -5.51 0.90 5.77
CA VAL A 136 -6.44 1.14 4.67
C VAL A 136 -5.91 2.22 3.74
N HIS A 137 -5.74 1.86 2.48
CA HIS A 137 -5.59 2.82 1.38
C HIS A 137 -6.96 3.39 1.01
N ASP A 138 -7.25 4.63 1.41
CA ASP A 138 -8.57 5.24 1.19
C ASP A 138 -8.75 5.72 -0.26
N ILE A 139 -9.17 4.78 -1.10
CA ILE A 139 -9.47 4.99 -2.52
C ILE A 139 -10.96 4.73 -2.71
N GLN A 140 -11.68 5.70 -3.27
CA GLN A 140 -13.12 5.59 -3.50
C GLN A 140 -13.91 5.31 -2.20
N ASP A 141 -13.63 6.07 -1.14
CA ASP A 141 -14.34 5.99 0.15
C ASP A 141 -14.17 4.65 0.89
N ARG A 142 -13.10 3.91 0.58
CA ARG A 142 -12.83 2.57 1.11
C ARG A 142 -12.75 2.55 2.63
N LEU A 143 -12.22 3.62 3.25
CA LEU A 143 -12.19 3.74 4.71
C LEU A 143 -13.59 3.55 5.32
N ASN A 144 -14.56 4.31 4.81
CA ASN A 144 -15.93 4.26 5.32
C ASN A 144 -16.63 2.94 4.97
N ILE A 145 -16.37 2.39 3.78
CA ILE A 145 -16.89 1.08 3.38
C ILE A 145 -16.44 -0.01 4.37
N ILE A 146 -15.14 -0.09 4.65
CA ILE A 146 -14.59 -1.10 5.57
C ILE A 146 -15.10 -0.87 6.98
N LYS A 147 -15.07 0.37 7.49
CA LYS A 147 -15.57 0.70 8.83
C LYS A 147 -17.04 0.28 9.01
N ASN A 148 -17.90 0.63 8.06
CA ASN A 148 -19.32 0.29 8.12
C ASN A 148 -19.56 -1.23 8.06
N MET A 149 -18.76 -1.95 7.30
CA MET A 149 -18.83 -3.42 7.24
C MET A 149 -18.43 -4.04 8.59
N LEU A 150 -17.34 -3.58 9.21
CA LEU A 150 -16.90 -4.07 10.52
C LEU A 150 -17.94 -3.77 11.62
N GLU A 151 -18.53 -2.58 11.61
CA GLU A 151 -19.58 -2.22 12.57
C GLU A 151 -20.81 -3.13 12.43
N LYS A 152 -21.20 -3.49 11.20
CA LYS A 152 -22.30 -4.46 10.95
C LYS A 152 -21.99 -5.86 11.48
N GLU A 153 -20.73 -6.27 11.46
CA GLU A 153 -20.27 -7.58 11.96
C GLU A 153 -20.02 -7.59 13.50
N GLY A 154 -20.41 -6.50 14.18
CA GLY A 154 -20.38 -6.38 15.64
C GLY A 154 -19.05 -5.90 16.22
N PHE A 155 -18.30 -5.09 15.49
CA PHE A 155 -17.06 -4.47 15.98
C PHE A 155 -17.25 -2.99 16.31
N GLU A 156 -16.65 -2.55 17.41
CA GLU A 156 -16.37 -1.14 17.69
C GLU A 156 -15.08 -0.74 16.97
N CYS A 157 -15.13 0.35 16.19
CA CYS A 157 -14.01 0.79 15.35
C CYS A 157 -13.44 2.13 15.81
N TYR A 158 -12.11 2.21 15.95
CA TYR A 158 -11.34 3.43 16.12
C TYR A 158 -10.46 3.65 14.89
N VAL A 159 -10.39 4.89 14.39
CA VAL A 159 -9.64 5.24 13.18
C VAL A 159 -8.55 6.24 13.53
N GLU A 160 -7.32 5.94 13.12
CA GLU A 160 -6.17 6.84 13.23
C GLU A 160 -5.64 7.18 11.83
N ALA A 161 -5.18 8.42 11.65
CA ALA A 161 -4.48 8.81 10.43
C ALA A 161 -3.11 8.13 10.37
N GLY A 162 -2.85 7.42 9.27
CA GLY A 162 -1.58 6.76 9.00
C GLY A 162 -0.49 7.75 8.59
N SER A 163 0.76 7.28 8.65
CA SER A 163 1.86 8.00 8.02
C SER A 163 1.93 7.64 6.54
N PRO A 164 2.21 8.58 5.63
CA PRO A 164 2.37 8.26 4.22
C PRO A 164 3.48 7.21 4.01
N PRO A 165 3.30 6.30 3.04
CA PRO A 165 4.25 5.21 2.81
C PRO A 165 5.67 5.73 2.55
N LYS A 166 6.64 5.12 3.23
CA LYS A 166 8.07 5.44 3.06
C LYS A 166 8.60 4.68 1.85
N PHE A 167 8.54 5.30 0.67
CA PHE A 167 9.03 4.64 -0.53
C PHE A 167 10.57 4.49 -0.53
N LEU A 168 11.10 3.27 -0.72
CA LEU A 168 12.56 3.03 -0.78
C LEU A 168 13.24 3.85 -1.88
N ALA A 169 12.55 4.09 -2.99
CA ALA A 169 13.06 4.93 -4.07
C ALA A 169 13.39 6.34 -3.58
N TYR A 170 12.71 6.86 -2.55
CA TYR A 170 13.09 8.12 -1.92
C TYR A 170 14.52 8.03 -1.39
N SER A 171 14.86 7.02 -0.60
CA SER A 171 16.20 6.90 -0.03
C SER A 171 17.30 6.81 -1.09
N ILE A 172 17.06 6.06 -2.17
CA ILE A 172 18.03 5.87 -3.26
C ILE A 172 18.16 7.12 -4.13
N LEU A 173 17.07 7.85 -4.31
CA LEU A 173 17.04 9.17 -4.97
C LEU A 173 17.40 10.31 -4.02
N GLY A 174 17.91 10.00 -2.82
CA GLY A 174 18.48 10.95 -1.86
C GLY A 174 17.49 11.76 -1.02
N VAL A 175 16.26 11.25 -0.91
CA VAL A 175 15.18 11.72 -0.07
C VAL A 175 15.00 10.72 1.08
N THR A 176 15.65 10.96 2.22
CA THR A 176 15.53 10.03 3.38
C THR A 176 14.41 10.41 4.34
N ASN A 177 13.80 11.58 4.16
CA ASN A 177 12.65 12.04 4.91
C ASN A 177 11.78 12.92 4.00
N PRO A 178 10.94 12.31 3.14
CA PRO A 178 10.11 13.05 2.22
C PRO A 178 9.15 13.97 2.97
N VAL A 179 9.11 15.25 2.58
CA VAL A 179 8.06 16.18 2.98
C VAL A 179 6.94 16.03 1.97
N PHE A 180 5.77 15.60 2.45
CA PHE A 180 4.56 15.50 1.66
C PHE A 180 3.78 16.80 1.83
N THR A 181 3.69 17.63 0.78
CA THR A 181 3.14 19.00 0.89
C THR A 181 1.68 19.11 0.48
N ASN A 182 1.08 18.08 -0.16
CA ASN A 182 -0.30 18.12 -0.66
C ASN A 182 -1.09 16.86 -0.28
N HIS A 183 -2.33 17.06 0.20
CA HIS A 183 -3.31 15.99 0.44
C HIS A 183 -3.84 15.30 -0.84
N TYR A 184 -3.69 15.93 -2.01
CA TYR A 184 -4.33 15.47 -3.26
C TYR A 184 -3.59 14.35 -4.02
N SER A 185 -2.38 13.98 -3.59
CA SER A 185 -1.59 12.91 -4.22
C SER A 185 -1.31 11.74 -3.28
N GLN A 186 -1.92 11.76 -2.09
CA GLN A 186 -1.78 10.71 -1.10
C GLN A 186 -3.02 9.84 -1.25
N GLU A 187 -2.83 8.56 -1.55
CA GLU A 187 -3.77 7.59 -1.00
C GLU A 187 -3.74 7.83 0.51
N LEU A 188 -4.81 8.40 1.05
CA LEU A 188 -4.85 8.71 2.47
C LEU A 188 -4.81 7.37 3.19
N LEU A 189 -3.72 7.16 3.91
CA LEU A 189 -3.50 5.94 4.65
C LEU A 189 -4.12 6.11 6.03
N TYR A 190 -4.94 5.17 6.44
CA TYR A 190 -5.55 5.15 7.77
C TYR A 190 -5.30 3.81 8.42
N THR A 191 -5.37 3.77 9.75
CA THR A 191 -5.40 2.51 10.49
C THR A 191 -6.75 2.40 11.21
N ILE A 192 -7.49 1.33 10.91
CA ILE A 192 -8.69 0.95 11.66
C ILE A 192 -8.27 -0.06 12.73
N TYR A 193 -8.56 0.26 13.98
CA TYR A 193 -8.52 -0.64 15.12
C TYR A 193 -9.95 -1.07 15.44
N ALA A 194 -10.27 -2.34 15.23
CA ALA A 194 -11.61 -2.88 15.44
C ALA A 194 -11.59 -3.92 16.55
N LYS A 195 -12.52 -3.82 17.52
CA LYS A 195 -12.66 -4.77 18.63
C LYS A 195 -14.10 -5.26 18.71
N ARG A 196 -14.27 -6.59 18.81
CA ARG A 196 -15.60 -7.19 18.90
C ARG A 196 -16.32 -6.71 20.16
N ILE A 197 -17.57 -6.27 19.99
CA ILE A 197 -18.46 -5.91 21.10
C ILE A 197 -18.82 -7.20 21.83
N LYS A 198 -18.65 -7.21 23.15
CA LYS A 198 -18.98 -8.34 24.01
C LYS A 198 -20.48 -8.45 24.27
#